data_AF-A0A3B6IWD0-F1
#
_entry.id   AF-A0A3B6IWD0-F1
#
_cell.length_a   1.000
_cell.length_b   1.000
_cell.length_c   1.000
_cell.angle_alpha   90.00
_cell.angle_beta   90.00
_cell.angle_gamma   90.00
#
_symmetry.space_group_name_H-M   'P 1'
#
loop_
_entity.id
_entity.type
_entity.pdbx_description
1 polymer ?
#
loop_
_entity_poly.entity_id
_entity_poly.type
_entity_poly.pdbx_seq_one_letter_code
_entity_poly.pdbx_strand_id
1 'polypeptide(L)'
;MEEAAAAAGVQLGTSKPQIATQAEMAEARLPIPYRDQCAHLLIPLNKCRVAEFYLPWKCEPERHSYEKCQYELVMERMLQMQKIREAQAGAKVKGSVTIGVPLAPSTAKLA
;
A
#
# COMPACT_ATOMS: atom_id res chain seq x y z
N MET A 1 1.84 -11.79 -11.86
CA MET A 1 1.00 -11.24 -10.76
C MET A 1 -0.20 -10.50 -11.34
N GLU A 2 0.00 -9.60 -12.30
CA GLU A 2 -1.08 -8.90 -13.02
C GLU A 2 -2.10 -9.85 -13.68
N GLU A 3 -1.66 -10.86 -14.43
CA GLU A 3 -2.57 -11.85 -15.03
C GLU A 3 -3.38 -12.64 -14.00
N ALA A 4 -2.80 -12.95 -12.84
CA ALA A 4 -3.50 -13.66 -11.77
C ALA A 4 -4.52 -12.76 -11.04
N ALA A 5 -4.24 -11.46 -10.91
CA ALA A 5 -5.18 -10.49 -10.37
C ALA A 5 -6.36 -10.24 -11.33
N ALA A 6 -6.08 -10.16 -12.64
CA ALA A 6 -7.10 -10.04 -13.69
C ALA A 6 -7.99 -11.29 -13.77
N ALA A 7 -7.41 -12.49 -13.71
CA ALA A 7 -8.16 -13.75 -13.70
C ALA A 7 -9.05 -13.93 -12.46
N ALA A 8 -8.68 -13.32 -11.33
CA ALA A 8 -9.44 -13.35 -10.08
C ALA A 8 -10.44 -12.18 -9.94
N GLY A 9 -10.52 -11.27 -10.91
CA GLY A 9 -11.35 -10.06 -10.83
C GLY A 9 -10.97 -9.12 -9.67
N VAL A 10 -9.73 -9.21 -9.16
CA VAL A 10 -9.27 -8.40 -8.02
C VAL A 10 -8.75 -7.07 -8.55
N GLN A 11 -9.48 -5.98 -8.27
CA GLN A 11 -8.98 -4.62 -8.51
C GLN A 11 -7.77 -4.34 -7.61
N LEU A 12 -6.62 -4.10 -8.24
CA LEU A 12 -5.39 -3.69 -7.58
C LEU A 12 -5.49 -2.20 -7.23
N GLY A 13 -5.67 -1.91 -5.94
CA GLY A 13 -5.88 -0.56 -5.43
C GLY A 13 -6.55 -0.58 -4.06
N THR A 14 -6.53 0.52 -3.32
CA THR A 14 -7.34 0.63 -2.09
C THR A 14 -8.71 1.21 -2.40
N SER A 15 -9.69 0.86 -1.57
CA SER A 15 -11.05 1.41 -1.66
C SER A 15 -11.15 2.88 -1.23
N LYS A 16 -10.15 3.37 -0.48
CA LYS A 16 -10.21 4.70 0.15
C LYS A 16 -9.85 5.83 -0.82
N PRO A 17 -10.57 6.97 -0.78
CA PRO A 17 -10.23 8.13 -1.59
C PRO A 17 -8.91 8.78 -1.13
N GLN A 18 -8.17 9.34 -2.08
CA GLN A 18 -7.05 10.25 -1.82
C GLN A 18 -7.60 11.63 -1.43
N ILE A 19 -7.55 11.96 -0.14
CA ILE A 19 -8.07 13.23 0.39
C ILE A 19 -7.03 14.35 0.31
N ALA A 20 -5.76 14.03 0.57
CA ALA A 20 -4.67 15.00 0.49
C ALA A 20 -4.25 15.21 -0.98
N THR A 21 -4.05 16.47 -1.37
CA THR A 21 -3.54 16.79 -2.70
C THR A 21 -2.02 16.52 -2.77
N GLN A 22 -1.52 16.33 -4.00
CA GLN A 22 -0.09 16.09 -4.21
C GLN A 22 0.77 17.30 -3.80
N ALA A 23 0.25 18.52 -4.02
CA ALA A 23 0.92 19.75 -3.63
C ALA A 23 1.08 19.85 -2.10
N GLU A 24 0.01 19.56 -1.34
CA GLU A 24 0.04 19.56 0.13
C GLU A 24 1.02 18.53 0.69
N MET A 25 1.08 17.33 0.11
CA MET A 25 2.03 16.30 0.53
C MET A 25 3.49 16.69 0.25
N ALA A 26 3.73 17.42 -0.85
CA ALA A 26 5.05 17.92 -1.20
C ALA A 26 5.48 19.08 -0.29
N GLU A 27 4.57 20.01 0.00
CA GLU A 27 4.79 21.13 0.93
C GLU A 27 5.10 20.62 2.35
N ALA A 28 4.36 19.62 2.82
CA ALA A 28 4.60 18.94 4.09
C ALA A 28 5.86 18.05 4.08
N ARG A 29 6.60 17.98 2.97
CA ARG A 29 7.82 17.19 2.77
C ARG A 29 7.67 15.72 3.17
N LEU A 30 6.52 15.12 2.87
CA LEU A 30 6.31 13.70 3.15
C LEU A 30 7.21 12.83 2.26
N PRO A 31 7.95 11.85 2.84
CA PRO A 31 8.69 10.86 2.07
C PRO A 31 7.75 10.03 1.19
N ILE A 32 8.22 9.60 0.02
CA ILE A 32 7.48 8.75 -0.93
C ILE A 32 6.72 7.57 -0.28
N PRO A 33 7.29 6.80 0.67
CA PRO A 33 6.56 5.67 1.27
C PRO A 33 5.31 6.08 2.08
N TYR A 34 5.21 7.33 2.53
CA TYR A 34 4.09 7.83 3.34
C TYR A 34 3.13 8.71 2.55
N ARG A 35 3.20 8.68 1.22
CA ARG A 35 2.26 9.36 0.31
C ARG A 35 1.11 8.44 -0.08
N ASP A 36 0.55 7.77 0.91
CA ASP A 36 -0.57 6.85 0.79
C ASP A 36 -1.89 7.56 1.09
N GLN A 37 -3.00 6.83 1.06
CA GLN A 37 -4.35 7.38 1.26
C GLN A 37 -4.53 7.96 2.67
N CYS A 38 -3.71 7.53 3.63
CA CYS A 38 -3.72 8.04 5.01
C CYS A 38 -2.86 9.30 5.22
N ALA A 39 -2.23 9.86 4.18
CA ALA A 39 -1.35 11.03 4.29
C ALA A 39 -2.03 12.27 4.89
N HIS A 40 -3.35 12.43 4.67
CA HIS A 40 -4.15 13.52 5.24
C HIS A 40 -4.16 13.52 6.79
N LEU A 41 -3.98 12.37 7.44
CA LEU A 41 -3.86 12.26 8.91
C LEU A 41 -2.41 12.42 9.38
N LEU A 42 -1.44 12.13 8.53
CA LEU A 42 -0.02 12.24 8.86
C LEU A 42 0.45 13.70 8.93
N ILE A 43 -0.07 14.57 8.07
CA ILE A 43 0.24 16.00 8.06
C ILE A 43 -0.09 16.66 9.42
N PRO A 44 -1.32 16.55 9.98
CA PRO A 44 -1.64 17.12 11.29
C PRO A 44 -0.86 16.44 12.42
N LEU A 45 -0.63 15.12 12.35
CA LEU A 45 0.17 14.39 13.33
C LEU A 45 1.61 14.92 13.41
N ASN A 46 2.24 15.18 12.26
CA ASN A 46 3.59 15.73 12.22
C ASN A 46 3.63 17.18 12.74
N LYS A 47 2.60 17.99 12.48
CA LYS A 47 2.47 19.33 13.07
C LYS A 47 2.38 19.26 14.60
N CYS A 48 1.55 18.37 15.14
CA CYS A 48 1.41 18.18 16.59
C CYS A 48 2.72 17.70 17.23
N ARG A 49 3.40 16.72 16.61
CA ARG A 49 4.69 16.21 17.09
C ARG A 49 5.77 17.28 17.18
N VAL A 50 5.88 18.16 16.18
CA VAL A 50 6.86 19.25 16.21
C VAL A 50 6.49 20.30 17.26
N ALA A 51 5.21 20.65 17.38
CA ALA A 51 4.74 21.63 18.36
C ALA A 51 4.97 21.17 19.82
N GLU A 52 4.70 19.90 20.09
CA GLU A 52 4.83 19.29 21.42
C GLU A 52 6.19 18.59 21.62
N PHE A 53 7.22 18.91 20.83
CA PHE A 53 8.57 18.34 20.95
C PHE A 53 8.62 16.80 21.06
N TYR A 54 7.72 16.11 20.36
CA TYR A 54 7.61 14.64 20.31
C TYR A 54 7.38 13.97 21.68
N LEU A 55 6.68 14.65 22.59
CA LEU A 55 6.29 14.07 23.88
C LEU A 55 5.42 12.80 23.69
N PRO A 56 5.75 11.66 24.33
CA PRO A 56 5.07 10.37 24.09
C PRO A 56 3.57 10.32 24.42
N TRP A 57 3.11 11.15 25.36
CA TRP A 57 1.71 11.22 25.82
C TRP A 57 0.89 12.32 25.12
N LYS A 58 1.50 13.02 24.15
CA LYS A 58 0.83 14.03 23.34
C LYS A 58 0.55 13.48 21.95
N CYS A 59 -0.48 14.02 21.29
CA CYS A 59 -0.90 13.63 19.94
C CYS A 59 -1.35 12.16 19.79
N GLU A 60 -1.78 11.52 20.89
CA GLU A 60 -2.29 10.14 20.87
C GLU A 60 -3.51 9.94 19.97
N PRO A 61 -4.55 10.82 19.96
CA PRO A 61 -5.72 10.58 19.11
C PRO A 61 -5.40 10.71 17.62
N GLU A 62 -4.54 11.67 17.23
CA GLU A 62 -4.05 11.82 15.86
C GLU A 62 -3.18 10.63 15.45
N ARG A 63 -2.34 10.13 16.37
CA ARG A 63 -1.53 8.94 16.13
C ARG A 63 -2.41 7.71 15.92
N HIS A 64 -3.38 7.48 16.79
CA HIS A 64 -4.25 6.32 16.73
C HIS A 64 -5.12 6.33 15.47
N SER A 65 -5.64 7.50 15.07
CA SER A 65 -6.41 7.61 13.82
C SER A 65 -5.57 7.31 12.58
N TYR A 66 -4.32 7.79 12.52
CA TYR A 66 -3.39 7.44 11.44
C TYR A 66 -3.08 5.93 11.40
N GLU A 67 -2.80 5.33 12.56
CA GLU A 67 -2.51 3.89 12.67
C GLU A 67 -3.71 3.02 12.29
N LYS A 68 -4.92 3.41 12.70
CA LYS A 68 -6.16 2.74 12.28
C LYS A 68 -6.34 2.80 10.77
N CYS A 69 -6.07 3.95 10.15
CA CYS A 69 -6.16 4.09 8.71
C CYS A 69 -5.18 3.15 7.98
N GLN A 70 -3.92 3.08 8.44
CA GLN A 70 -2.90 2.17 7.92
C GLN A 70 -3.29 0.70 8.09
N TYR A 71 -3.82 0.35 9.26
CA TYR A 71 -4.28 -1.01 9.55
C TYR A 71 -5.34 -1.45 8.54
N GLU A 72 -6.36 -0.62 8.30
CA GLU A 72 -7.41 -0.91 7.32
C GLU A 72 -6.85 -1.10 5.90
N LEU A 73 -5.87 -0.28 5.47
CA LEU A 73 -5.20 -0.44 4.16
C LEU A 73 -4.44 -1.77 4.05
N VAL A 74 -3.76 -2.18 5.11
CA VAL A 74 -3.04 -3.45 5.15
C VAL A 74 -4.02 -4.63 5.09
N MET A 75 -5.13 -4.55 5.82
CA MET A 75 -6.17 -5.59 5.81
C MET A 75 -6.80 -5.73 4.42
N GLU A 76 -7.13 -4.63 3.75
CA GLU A 76 -7.61 -4.65 2.36
C GLU A 76 -6.63 -5.39 1.43
N ARG A 77 -5.34 -5.06 1.54
CA ARG A 77 -4.28 -5.70 0.73
C ARG A 77 -4.12 -7.18 1.05
N MET A 78 -4.25 -7.58 2.31
CA MET A 78 -4.19 -8.98 2.71
C MET A 78 -5.35 -9.77 2.10
N LEU A 79 -6.57 -9.24 2.12
CA LEU A 79 -7.73 -9.86 1.49
C LEU A 79 -7.57 -9.97 -0.04
N GLN A 80 -7.02 -8.95 -0.68
CA GLN A 80 -6.70 -9.00 -2.12
C GLN A 80 -5.66 -10.09 -2.42
N MET A 81 -4.61 -10.18 -1.61
CA MET A 81 -3.58 -11.21 -1.77
C MET A 81 -4.10 -12.63 -1.50
N GLN A 82 -5.02 -12.81 -0.55
CA GLN A 82 -5.68 -14.10 -0.32
C GLN A 82 -6.48 -14.53 -1.55
N LYS A 83 -7.32 -13.65 -2.11
CA LYS A 83 -8.09 -13.92 -3.34
C LYS A 83 -7.18 -14.28 -4.52
N ILE A 84 -6.08 -13.55 -4.70
CA ILE A 84 -5.09 -13.84 -5.74
C ILE A 84 -4.44 -15.21 -5.50
N ARG A 85 -4.09 -15.55 -4.26
CA ARG A 85 -3.50 -16.86 -3.91
C ARG A 85 -4.47 -18.01 -4.13
N GLU A 86 -5.74 -17.86 -3.79
CA GLU A 86 -6.79 -18.86 -4.02
C GLU A 86 -6.99 -19.11 -5.53
N ALA A 87 -7.08 -18.03 -6.32
CA ALA A 87 -7.15 -18.13 -7.78
C ALA A 87 -5.89 -18.79 -8.37
N GLN A 88 -4.70 -18.45 -7.85
CA GLN A 88 -3.45 -19.09 -8.26
C GLN A 88 -3.36 -20.55 -7.83
N ALA A 89 -3.92 -20.95 -6.68
CA ALA A 89 -3.96 -22.35 -6.25
C ALA A 89 -4.83 -23.18 -7.21
N GLY A 90 -5.97 -22.64 -7.66
CA GLY A 90 -6.77 -23.23 -8.74
C GLY A 90 -6.02 -23.33 -10.07
N ALA A 91 -5.16 -22.36 -10.38
CA ALA A 91 -4.32 -22.37 -11.58
C ALA A 91 -3.09 -23.30 -11.50
N LYS A 92 -2.48 -23.45 -10.32
CA LYS A 92 -1.28 -24.30 -10.09
C LYS A 92 -1.56 -25.80 -10.22
N VAL A 93 -2.82 -26.24 -10.20
CA VAL A 93 -3.21 -27.62 -10.57
C VAL A 93 -2.93 -27.90 -12.06
N LYS A 94 -2.71 -26.88 -12.90
CA LYS A 94 -2.43 -27.04 -14.35
C LYS A 94 -0.99 -26.71 -14.79
N GLY A 95 -0.07 -26.37 -13.88
CA GLY A 95 1.30 -26.04 -14.28
C GLY A 95 2.27 -26.02 -13.11
N SER A 96 3.16 -27.01 -13.07
CA SER A 96 4.32 -27.03 -12.18
C SER A 96 5.17 -25.77 -12.40
N VAL A 97 5.42 -25.00 -11.35
CA VAL A 97 6.42 -23.92 -11.40
C VAL A 97 7.49 -24.24 -10.36
N THR A 98 8.68 -24.55 -10.87
CA THR A 98 9.94 -24.61 -10.14
C THR A 98 10.28 -23.23 -9.59
N ILE A 99 10.62 -23.18 -8.31
CA ILE A 99 11.02 -21.96 -7.61
C ILE A 99 12.45 -21.63 -8.06
N GLY A 100 12.56 -20.72 -9.02
CA GLY A 100 13.77 -19.99 -9.34
C GLY A 100 13.32 -18.62 -9.81
N VAL A 101 13.61 -17.58 -9.02
CA VAL A 101 13.28 -16.19 -9.38
C VAL A 101 14.07 -15.81 -10.64
N PRO A 102 13.43 -15.43 -11.76
CA PRO A 102 14.10 -14.69 -12.81
C PRO A 102 13.61 -13.23 -12.73
N LEU A 103 14.41 -12.39 -12.07
CA LEU A 103 14.34 -10.95 -12.29
C LEU A 103 14.83 -10.66 -13.71
N ALA A 104 13.90 -10.53 -14.64
CA ALA A 104 13.92 -9.67 -15.85
C ALA A 104 13.01 -10.30 -16.93
N PRO A 105 12.05 -9.56 -17.51
CA PRO A 105 11.34 -10.02 -18.69
C PRO A 105 12.30 -10.01 -19.89
N SER A 106 12.58 -11.19 -20.45
CA SER A 106 13.36 -11.37 -21.67
C SER A 106 12.56 -10.86 -22.89
N THR A 107 12.55 -9.54 -23.11
CA THR A 107 12.19 -8.94 -24.41
C THR A 107 13.03 -7.69 -24.71
N ALA A 108 14.34 -7.71 -24.44
CA ALA A 108 15.26 -6.78 -25.07
C ALA A 108 15.83 -7.46 -26.33
N LYS A 109 15.09 -7.38 -27.44
CA LYS A 109 15.57 -7.74 -28.77
C LYS A 109 16.17 -6.46 -29.38
N LEU A 110 17.47 -6.22 -29.12
CA LEU A 110 18.23 -5.22 -29.86
C LEU A 110 18.74 -5.87 -31.14
N ALA A 111 18.27 -5.32 -32.26
CA ALA A 111 18.87 -5.48 -33.59
C ALA A 111 20.19 -4.71 -33.67
#